data_AF-A0A946TRE0-F1
#
_entry.id   AF-A0A946TRE0-F1
#
_cell.length_a   1.000
_cell.length_b   1.000
_cell.length_c   1.000
_cell.angle_alpha   90.00
_cell.angle_beta   90.00
_cell.angle_gamma   90.00
#
_symmetry.space_group_name_H-M   'P 1'
#
loop_
_entity.id
_entity.type
_entity.pdbx_description
1 polymer ?
#
loop_
_entity_poly.entity_id
_entity_poly.type
_entity_poly.pdbx_seq_one_letter_code
_entity_poly.pdbx_strand_id
1 'polypeptide(L)'
;MINSKKSLFCFGPGFSVKVLARQLINENWSICGTFREAADAEELTALGIEPIPYEAAEAALAGAAAILSSVPPSVEGDPVLARYGDQLKEISNKTWLGYLSTTGVYGDTGGALVDESAPLNPSNDRSQWRATAERGWLEISAHIFRLAGIYGQGRSSMDRLRSGLARRIDYPGHLFSRIHTEDIAQTLMASLAQPNPGQIYNLCDDEAAEQQQVEAFAAGLLGIEPPPLVPFDEALKEMSPIAKTFWQDNRRVDNARIKNELGINLVYPTYREGLTAIYQSSDGAG
;
A
#
# COMPACT_ATOMS: atom_id res chain seq x y z
N MET A 1 -17.18 -31.78 12.03
CA MET A 1 -15.86 -31.27 11.60
C MET A 1 -15.72 -29.87 12.13
N ILE A 2 -14.79 -29.62 13.05
CA ILE A 2 -14.51 -28.26 13.54
C ILE A 2 -13.89 -27.54 12.33
N ASN A 3 -14.63 -26.61 11.72
CA ASN A 3 -14.11 -25.86 10.59
C ASN A 3 -12.97 -24.99 11.14
N SER A 4 -11.72 -25.39 10.89
CA SER A 4 -10.54 -24.65 11.32
C SER A 4 -10.65 -23.23 10.77
N LYS A 5 -10.66 -22.24 11.66
CA LYS A 5 -10.73 -20.83 11.30
C LYS A 5 -9.46 -20.48 10.49
N LYS A 6 -9.60 -19.94 9.27
CA LYS A 6 -8.44 -19.53 8.45
C LYS A 6 -7.67 -18.42 9.16
N SER A 7 -6.35 -18.39 8.99
CA SER A 7 -5.46 -17.45 9.67
C SER A 7 -4.61 -16.64 8.69
N LEU A 8 -4.49 -15.34 8.96
CA LEU A 8 -3.53 -14.45 8.30
C LEU A 8 -2.52 -13.95 9.33
N PHE A 9 -1.23 -14.18 9.06
CA PHE A 9 -0.13 -13.57 9.80
C PHE A 9 0.41 -12.35 9.05
N CYS A 10 0.55 -11.22 9.73
CA CYS A 10 1.01 -9.96 9.15
C CYS A 10 2.31 -9.48 9.77
N PHE A 11 3.38 -9.36 8.99
CA PHE A 11 4.54 -8.58 9.40
C PHE A 11 4.25 -7.08 9.26
N GLY A 12 4.25 -6.37 10.39
CA GLY A 12 4.08 -4.92 10.48
C GLY A 12 2.73 -4.41 9.97
N PRO A 13 1.59 -4.81 10.57
CA PRO A 13 0.24 -4.46 10.14
C PRO A 13 -0.03 -2.94 10.21
N GLY A 14 0.39 -2.22 9.18
CA GLY A 14 0.23 -0.78 9.04
C GLY A 14 -1.12 -0.37 8.44
N PHE A 15 -1.18 0.89 7.98
CA PHE A 15 -2.40 1.54 7.49
C PHE A 15 -3.29 0.68 6.56
N SER A 16 -2.74 0.13 5.47
CA SER A 16 -3.53 -0.69 4.54
C SER A 16 -3.91 -2.06 5.10
N VAL A 17 -3.01 -2.67 5.89
CA VAL A 17 -3.24 -4.00 6.47
C VAL A 17 -4.34 -3.98 7.53
N LYS A 18 -4.49 -2.86 8.26
CA LYS A 18 -5.59 -2.68 9.21
C LYS A 18 -6.97 -2.74 8.53
N VAL A 19 -7.09 -2.21 7.31
CA VAL A 19 -8.34 -2.30 6.51
C VAL A 19 -8.59 -3.74 6.07
N LEU A 20 -7.56 -4.43 5.56
CA LEU A 20 -7.63 -5.86 5.21
C LEU A 20 -8.05 -6.72 6.41
N ALA A 21 -7.41 -6.52 7.57
CA ALA A 21 -7.69 -7.27 8.78
C ALA A 21 -9.17 -7.16 9.19
N ARG A 22 -9.72 -5.93 9.19
CA ARG A 22 -11.15 -5.71 9.47
C ARG A 22 -12.05 -6.50 8.52
N GLN A 23 -11.77 -6.48 7.21
CA GLN A 23 -12.57 -7.22 6.22
C GLN A 23 -12.47 -8.74 6.43
N LEU A 24 -11.27 -9.27 6.65
CA LEU A 24 -11.05 -10.71 6.88
C LEU A 24 -11.66 -11.20 8.20
N ILE A 25 -11.65 -10.38 9.26
CA ILE A 25 -12.33 -10.69 10.53
C ILE A 25 -13.83 -10.86 10.30
N ASN A 26 -14.44 -10.01 9.46
CA ASN A 26 -15.85 -10.15 9.09
C ASN A 26 -16.12 -11.43 8.28
N GLU A 27 -15.12 -11.94 7.55
CA GLU A 27 -15.16 -13.27 6.89
C GLU A 27 -14.73 -14.43 7.82
N ASN A 28 -14.71 -14.19 9.13
CA ASN A 28 -14.34 -15.17 10.15
C ASN A 28 -12.91 -15.71 9.99
N TRP A 29 -11.94 -14.86 9.63
CA TRP A 29 -10.51 -15.16 9.76
C TRP A 29 -9.96 -14.76 11.13
N SER A 30 -8.92 -15.44 11.58
CA SER A 30 -8.09 -15.03 12.71
C SER A 30 -6.88 -14.27 12.17
N ILE A 31 -6.59 -13.12 12.74
CA ILE A 31 -5.48 -12.27 12.29
C ILE A 31 -4.49 -12.12 13.44
N CYS A 32 -3.22 -12.34 13.16
CA CYS A 32 -2.12 -12.01 14.06
C CYS A 32 -1.11 -11.11 13.34
N GLY A 33 -0.40 -10.28 14.08
CA GLY A 33 0.55 -9.37 13.46
C GLY A 33 1.67 -8.89 14.37
N THR A 34 2.82 -8.62 13.77
CA THR A 34 4.02 -8.27 14.54
C THR A 34 4.02 -6.82 14.98
N PHE A 35 4.47 -6.55 16.19
CA PHE A 35 4.72 -5.19 16.69
C PHE A 35 6.15 -5.01 17.20
N ARG A 36 6.57 -3.77 17.45
CA ARG A 36 7.86 -3.42 18.09
C ARG A 36 7.68 -2.63 19.37
N GLU A 37 6.73 -1.70 19.40
CA GLU A 37 6.45 -0.87 20.57
C GLU A 37 5.20 -1.37 21.31
N ALA A 38 5.17 -1.26 22.64
CA ALA A 38 4.03 -1.74 23.43
C ALA A 38 2.71 -1.04 23.05
N ALA A 39 2.76 0.25 22.68
CA ALA A 39 1.60 1.00 22.22
C ALA A 39 0.98 0.42 20.93
N ASP A 40 1.82 -0.14 20.04
CA ASP A 40 1.33 -0.78 18.82
C ASP A 40 0.52 -2.05 19.17
N ALA A 41 0.95 -2.82 20.19
CA ALA A 41 0.25 -4.04 20.60
C ALA A 41 -1.18 -3.77 21.11
N GLU A 42 -1.36 -2.68 21.85
CA GLU A 42 -2.68 -2.25 22.32
C GLU A 42 -3.59 -1.88 21.14
N GLU A 43 -3.05 -1.14 20.16
CA GLU A 43 -3.79 -0.78 18.94
C GLU A 43 -4.21 -2.03 18.15
N LEU A 44 -3.31 -2.99 17.96
CA LEU A 44 -3.62 -4.24 17.26
C LEU A 44 -4.72 -5.02 17.99
N THR A 45 -4.63 -5.13 19.31
CA THR A 45 -5.64 -5.81 20.12
C THR A 45 -7.01 -5.15 19.96
N ALA A 46 -7.07 -3.80 19.99
CA ALA A 46 -8.31 -3.05 19.79
C ALA A 46 -8.94 -3.26 18.40
N LEU A 47 -8.12 -3.60 17.39
CA LEU A 47 -8.56 -3.92 16.03
C LEU A 47 -8.88 -5.41 15.83
N GLY A 48 -8.79 -6.24 16.88
CA GLY A 48 -9.02 -7.68 16.78
C GLY A 48 -7.87 -8.45 16.12
N ILE A 49 -6.67 -7.85 16.07
CA ILE A 49 -5.43 -8.46 15.58
C ILE A 49 -4.63 -8.94 16.80
N GLU A 50 -4.33 -10.23 16.88
CA GLU A 50 -3.49 -10.78 17.94
C GLU A 50 -2.05 -10.24 17.82
N PRO A 51 -1.54 -9.48 18.80
CA PRO A 51 -0.22 -8.91 18.73
C PRO A 51 0.85 -9.95 19.05
N ILE A 52 1.84 -10.08 18.16
CA ILE A 52 2.99 -10.98 18.34
C ILE A 52 4.28 -10.14 18.36
N PRO A 53 5.18 -10.29 19.35
CA PRO A 53 6.47 -9.62 19.30
C PRO A 53 7.22 -9.99 18.02
N TYR A 54 7.84 -9.02 17.33
CA TYR A 54 8.52 -9.27 16.06
C TYR A 54 9.56 -10.38 16.15
N GLU A 55 10.23 -10.53 17.29
CA GLU A 55 11.28 -11.51 17.56
C GLU A 55 10.77 -12.91 17.92
N ALA A 56 9.46 -13.09 18.07
CA ALA A 56 8.82 -14.33 18.52
C ALA A 56 7.75 -14.84 17.52
N ALA A 57 7.94 -14.57 16.24
CA ALA A 57 6.96 -14.89 15.19
C ALA A 57 6.98 -16.36 14.74
N GLU A 58 8.01 -17.13 15.07
CA GLU A 58 8.30 -18.45 14.49
C GLU A 58 7.12 -19.42 14.64
N ALA A 59 6.51 -19.50 15.82
CA ALA A 59 5.39 -20.40 16.08
C ALA A 59 4.12 -19.99 15.30
N ALA A 60 3.87 -18.70 15.17
CA ALA A 60 2.68 -18.17 14.50
C ALA A 60 2.76 -18.35 12.98
N LEU A 61 3.97 -18.28 12.40
CA LEU A 61 4.20 -18.54 10.98
C LEU A 61 3.87 -19.97 10.57
N ALA A 62 4.24 -20.96 11.39
CA ALA A 62 4.07 -22.38 11.07
C ALA A 62 2.60 -22.82 10.92
N GLY A 63 1.66 -22.10 11.55
CA GLY A 63 0.22 -22.39 11.52
C GLY A 63 -0.61 -21.46 10.65
N ALA A 64 0.01 -20.53 9.93
CA ALA A 64 -0.69 -19.53 9.15
C ALA A 64 -1.18 -20.09 7.80
N ALA A 65 -2.43 -19.81 7.41
CA ALA A 65 -2.91 -20.12 6.06
C ALA A 65 -2.36 -19.12 5.02
N ALA A 66 -2.11 -17.89 5.47
CA ALA A 66 -1.55 -16.82 4.66
C ALA A 66 -0.58 -15.96 5.49
N ILE A 67 0.46 -15.43 4.84
CA ILE A 67 1.43 -14.52 5.41
C ILE A 67 1.55 -13.29 4.51
N LEU A 68 1.43 -12.10 5.10
CA LEU A 68 1.60 -10.83 4.40
C LEU A 68 2.70 -10.02 5.07
N SER A 69 3.67 -9.52 4.31
CA SER A 69 4.64 -8.56 4.80
C SER A 69 4.36 -7.16 4.24
N SER A 70 4.17 -6.21 5.15
CA SER A 70 4.14 -4.77 4.85
C SER A 70 5.32 -4.01 5.45
N VAL A 71 6.33 -4.73 5.95
CA VAL A 71 7.55 -4.13 6.50
C VAL A 71 8.39 -3.57 5.36
N PRO A 72 8.81 -2.28 5.42
CA PRO A 72 9.72 -1.73 4.42
C PRO A 72 11.13 -2.30 4.60
N PRO A 73 11.87 -2.55 3.49
CA PRO A 73 13.29 -2.83 3.57
C PRO A 73 14.06 -1.55 3.93
N SER A 74 15.27 -1.72 4.40
CA SER A 74 16.23 -0.66 4.70
C SER A 74 17.52 -0.87 3.92
N VAL A 75 18.55 -0.07 4.23
CA VAL A 75 19.89 -0.24 3.65
C VAL A 75 20.50 -1.60 3.99
N GLU A 76 20.08 -2.20 5.11
CA GLU A 76 20.46 -3.55 5.53
C GLU A 76 19.69 -4.67 4.80
N GLY A 77 18.71 -4.33 3.95
CA GLY A 77 17.87 -5.27 3.20
C GLY A 77 16.46 -5.42 3.77
N ASP A 78 15.77 -6.49 3.36
CA ASP A 78 14.44 -6.82 3.91
C ASP A 78 14.60 -7.55 5.25
N PRO A 79 14.17 -6.95 6.38
CA PRO A 79 14.40 -7.52 7.70
C PRO A 79 13.61 -8.82 7.94
N VAL A 80 12.47 -8.99 7.26
CA VAL A 80 11.65 -10.19 7.39
C VAL A 80 12.33 -11.35 6.68
N LEU A 81 12.79 -11.16 5.44
CA LEU A 81 13.55 -12.19 4.73
C LEU A 81 14.86 -12.51 5.44
N ALA A 82 15.55 -11.51 5.99
CA ALA A 82 16.81 -11.72 6.71
C ALA A 82 16.65 -12.61 7.96
N ARG A 83 15.51 -12.51 8.66
CA ARG A 83 15.27 -13.27 9.90
C ARG A 83 14.49 -14.56 9.68
N TYR A 84 13.46 -14.52 8.85
CA TYR A 84 12.47 -15.57 8.68
C TYR A 84 12.51 -16.24 7.30
N GLY A 85 13.42 -15.85 6.42
CA GLY A 85 13.49 -16.31 5.03
C GLY A 85 13.54 -17.84 4.88
N ASP A 86 14.34 -18.53 5.68
CA ASP A 86 14.44 -19.99 5.64
C ASP A 86 13.11 -20.66 6.03
N GLN A 87 12.48 -20.19 7.11
CA GLN A 87 11.17 -20.71 7.54
C GLN A 87 10.07 -20.41 6.51
N LEU A 88 10.05 -19.19 5.96
CA LEU A 88 9.10 -18.81 4.91
C LEU A 88 9.27 -19.68 3.66
N LYS A 89 10.51 -20.00 3.29
CA LYS A 89 10.83 -20.90 2.18
C LYS A 89 10.31 -22.30 2.43
N GLU A 90 10.48 -22.85 3.64
CA GLU A 90 9.98 -24.18 4.01
C GLU A 90 8.46 -24.32 3.88
N ILE A 91 7.70 -23.25 4.18
CA ILE A 91 6.23 -23.27 4.18
C ILE A 91 5.60 -22.70 2.90
N SER A 92 6.41 -22.11 2.00
CA SER A 92 5.97 -21.39 0.79
C SER A 92 5.07 -22.21 -0.15
N ASN A 93 5.22 -23.53 -0.17
CA ASN A 93 4.44 -24.43 -1.02
C ASN A 93 3.00 -24.71 -0.50
N LYS A 94 2.71 -24.36 0.75
CA LYS A 94 1.41 -24.63 1.42
C LYS A 94 0.75 -23.37 1.96
N THR A 95 1.45 -22.23 1.91
CA THR A 95 1.04 -20.98 2.53
C THR A 95 1.01 -19.90 1.47
N TRP A 96 -0.07 -19.14 1.40
CA TRP A 96 -0.08 -17.94 0.55
C TRP A 96 0.91 -16.93 1.13
N LEU A 97 1.85 -16.45 0.33
CA LEU A 97 2.81 -15.42 0.72
C LEU A 97 2.54 -14.15 -0.09
N GLY A 98 2.46 -13.00 0.58
CA GLY A 98 2.28 -11.69 -0.04
C GLY A 98 3.30 -10.67 0.46
N TYR A 99 3.75 -9.80 -0.43
CA TYR A 99 4.64 -8.70 -0.12
C TYR A 99 4.10 -7.37 -0.65
N LEU A 100 3.91 -6.39 0.23
CA LEU A 100 3.52 -5.03 -0.17
C LEU A 100 4.76 -4.24 -0.59
N SER A 101 4.87 -4.06 -1.89
CA SER A 101 5.88 -3.25 -2.55
C SER A 101 5.35 -1.85 -2.90
N THR A 102 6.04 -1.15 -3.80
CA THR A 102 5.63 0.16 -4.30
C THR A 102 5.91 0.27 -5.79
N THR A 103 5.10 1.08 -6.50
CA THR A 103 5.38 1.46 -7.90
C THR A 103 6.68 2.26 -8.06
N GLY A 104 7.30 2.74 -6.97
CA GLY A 104 8.61 3.41 -7.01
C GLY A 104 9.72 2.57 -7.64
N VAL A 105 9.57 1.24 -7.68
CA VAL A 105 10.53 0.33 -8.33
C VAL A 105 10.67 0.57 -9.84
N TYR A 106 9.66 1.15 -10.50
CA TYR A 106 9.75 1.52 -11.92
C TYR A 106 10.63 2.75 -12.16
N GLY A 107 10.79 3.61 -11.14
CA GLY A 107 11.47 4.90 -11.27
C GLY A 107 10.74 5.92 -12.14
N ASP A 108 11.52 6.76 -12.81
CA ASP A 108 11.03 7.75 -13.78
C ASP A 108 10.88 7.14 -15.17
N THR A 109 9.69 7.29 -15.75
CA THR A 109 9.39 6.86 -17.11
C THR A 109 8.99 8.03 -18.01
N GLY A 110 9.20 9.27 -17.56
CA GLY A 110 8.80 10.47 -18.30
C GLY A 110 7.29 10.56 -18.51
N GLY A 111 6.49 9.94 -17.63
CA GLY A 111 5.03 9.88 -17.72
C GLY A 111 4.48 8.75 -18.60
N ALA A 112 5.33 7.83 -19.09
CA ALA A 112 4.88 6.66 -19.83
C ALA A 112 4.05 5.71 -18.95
N LEU A 113 3.13 4.98 -19.58
CA LEU A 113 2.35 3.93 -18.93
C LEU A 113 3.24 2.68 -18.74
N VAL A 114 3.25 2.13 -17.53
CA VAL A 114 3.97 0.90 -17.18
C VAL A 114 3.04 -0.17 -16.62
N ASP A 115 3.23 -1.40 -17.09
CA ASP A 115 2.61 -2.60 -16.52
C ASP A 115 3.64 -3.40 -15.70
N GLU A 116 3.26 -4.56 -15.17
CA GLU A 116 4.15 -5.38 -14.33
C GLU A 116 5.33 -6.01 -15.08
N SER A 117 5.32 -6.00 -16.42
CA SER A 117 6.42 -6.48 -17.27
C SER A 117 7.49 -5.43 -17.52
N ALA A 118 7.21 -4.16 -17.19
CA ALA A 118 8.15 -3.06 -17.38
C ALA A 118 9.45 -3.27 -16.57
N PRO A 119 10.61 -2.87 -17.12
CA PRO A 119 11.88 -2.96 -16.42
C PRO A 119 11.88 -2.10 -15.14
N LEU A 120 12.59 -2.56 -14.11
CA LEU A 120 12.78 -1.80 -12.88
C LEU A 120 13.96 -0.84 -13.03
N ASN A 121 13.72 0.45 -12.85
CA ASN A 121 14.74 1.49 -12.93
C ASN A 121 14.65 2.48 -11.75
N PRO A 122 14.74 2.01 -10.49
CA PRO A 122 14.53 2.85 -9.31
C PRO A 122 15.54 4.00 -9.21
N SER A 123 15.05 5.23 -9.08
CA SER A 123 15.84 6.47 -9.07
C SER A 123 16.42 6.85 -7.70
N ASN A 124 16.00 6.17 -6.63
CA ASN A 124 16.37 6.48 -5.25
C ASN A 124 16.62 5.22 -4.42
N ASP A 125 17.41 5.37 -3.36
CA ASP A 125 17.87 4.25 -2.51
C ASP A 125 16.70 3.41 -1.98
N ARG A 126 15.62 4.03 -1.49
CA ARG A 126 14.46 3.30 -0.94
C ARG A 126 13.80 2.39 -2.00
N SER A 127 13.73 2.86 -3.24
CA SER A 127 13.16 2.10 -4.35
C SER A 127 14.12 1.01 -4.82
N GLN A 128 15.43 1.22 -4.73
CA GLN A 128 16.44 0.19 -4.98
C GLN A 128 16.40 -0.93 -3.94
N TRP A 129 16.29 -0.58 -2.65
CA TRP A 129 16.09 -1.56 -1.57
C TRP A 129 14.81 -2.34 -1.78
N ARG A 130 13.73 -1.67 -2.22
CA ARG A 130 12.48 -2.34 -2.56
C ARG A 130 12.60 -3.32 -3.71
N ALA A 131 13.24 -2.92 -4.81
CA ALA A 131 13.48 -3.82 -5.95
C ALA A 131 14.35 -5.03 -5.55
N THR A 132 15.26 -4.85 -4.60
CA THR A 132 16.05 -5.96 -4.04
C THR A 132 15.20 -6.89 -3.17
N ALA A 133 14.33 -6.33 -2.32
CA ALA A 133 13.40 -7.12 -1.51
C ALA A 133 12.43 -7.92 -2.39
N GLU A 134 11.88 -7.33 -3.47
CA GLU A 134 11.00 -8.04 -4.42
C GLU A 134 11.66 -9.31 -4.95
N ARG A 135 12.94 -9.25 -5.32
CA ARG A 135 13.67 -10.43 -5.80
C ARG A 135 13.71 -11.55 -4.76
N GLY A 136 14.03 -11.23 -3.51
CA GLY A 136 14.06 -12.23 -2.43
C GLY A 136 12.68 -12.83 -2.12
N TRP A 137 11.62 -12.03 -2.17
CA TRP A 137 10.25 -12.52 -2.00
C TRP A 137 9.79 -13.40 -3.18
N LEU A 138 10.21 -13.07 -4.41
CA LEU A 138 9.93 -13.87 -5.60
C LEU A 138 10.66 -15.23 -5.59
N GLU A 139 11.86 -15.33 -5.00
CA GLU A 139 12.57 -16.61 -4.84
C GLU A 139 11.81 -17.65 -4.01
N ILE A 140 10.89 -17.19 -3.15
CA ILE A 140 9.98 -18.04 -2.38
C ILE A 140 8.54 -17.99 -2.93
N SER A 141 8.38 -17.63 -4.20
CA SER A 141 7.10 -17.60 -4.94
C SER A 141 6.00 -16.74 -4.30
N ALA A 142 6.38 -15.67 -3.59
CA ALA A 142 5.41 -14.74 -3.03
C ALA A 142 4.71 -13.91 -4.12
N HIS A 143 3.49 -13.47 -3.81
CA HIS A 143 2.74 -12.51 -4.60
C HIS A 143 3.23 -11.10 -4.27
N ILE A 144 3.61 -10.33 -5.28
CA ILE A 144 4.13 -8.96 -5.10
C ILE A 144 3.03 -7.96 -5.44
N PHE A 145 2.76 -7.03 -4.54
CA PHE A 145 1.76 -5.98 -4.72
C PHE A 145 2.43 -4.61 -4.78
N ARG A 146 2.63 -4.06 -5.98
CA ARG A 146 3.25 -2.74 -6.20
C ARG A 146 2.22 -1.65 -5.96
N LEU A 147 2.19 -1.12 -4.74
CA LEU A 147 1.23 -0.10 -4.32
C LEU A 147 1.57 1.28 -4.89
N ALA A 148 0.57 1.96 -5.45
CA ALA A 148 0.63 3.37 -5.79
C ALA A 148 0.51 4.27 -4.53
N GLY A 149 0.27 5.57 -4.71
CA GLY A 149 0.07 6.51 -3.61
C GLY A 149 -1.16 6.14 -2.77
N ILE A 150 -0.93 5.54 -1.60
CA ILE A 150 -2.00 5.03 -0.72
C ILE A 150 -2.74 6.20 -0.07
N TYR A 151 -4.08 6.17 -0.14
CA TYR A 151 -4.96 7.08 0.60
C TYR A 151 -6.18 6.35 1.18
N GLY A 152 -6.80 6.96 2.19
CA GLY A 152 -7.98 6.42 2.87
C GLY A 152 -8.37 7.30 4.07
N GLN A 153 -9.31 6.83 4.89
CA GLN A 153 -9.73 7.54 6.11
C GLN A 153 -8.52 7.88 7.00
N GLY A 154 -8.41 9.14 7.43
CA GLY A 154 -7.31 9.63 8.28
C GLY A 154 -5.96 9.80 7.57
N ARG A 155 -5.89 9.49 6.28
CA ARG A 155 -4.71 9.74 5.44
C ARG A 155 -5.14 10.04 3.99
N SER A 156 -5.54 11.29 3.77
CA SER A 156 -6.00 11.79 2.47
C SER A 156 -5.57 13.24 2.22
N SER A 157 -5.85 13.74 1.01
CA SER A 157 -5.68 15.18 0.71
C SER A 157 -6.54 16.07 1.60
N MET A 158 -7.69 15.59 2.09
CA MET A 158 -8.53 16.35 3.03
C MET A 158 -7.86 16.50 4.39
N ASP A 159 -7.20 15.46 4.90
CA ASP A 159 -6.48 15.53 6.18
C ASP A 159 -5.29 16.50 6.09
N ARG A 160 -4.62 16.54 4.93
CA ARG A 160 -3.56 17.52 4.64
C ARG A 160 -4.08 18.95 4.57
N LEU A 161 -5.25 19.17 3.98
CA LEU A 161 -5.90 20.47 3.95
C LEU A 161 -6.29 20.94 5.36
N ARG A 162 -6.94 20.08 6.14
CA ARG A 162 -7.35 20.37 7.53
C ARG A 162 -6.17 20.71 8.44
N SER A 163 -4.99 20.12 8.20
CA SER A 163 -3.77 20.37 8.97
C SER A 163 -2.91 21.53 8.44
N GLY A 164 -3.31 22.21 7.35
CA GLY A 164 -2.53 23.29 6.73
C GLY A 164 -1.25 22.85 6.00
N LEU A 165 -1.10 21.53 5.79
CA LEU A 165 0.06 20.90 5.14
C LEU A 165 -0.13 20.66 3.63
N ALA A 166 -1.32 20.95 3.10
CA ALA A 166 -1.57 20.90 1.66
C ALA A 166 -0.78 22.00 0.91
N ARG A 167 -0.29 21.65 -0.28
CA ARG A 167 0.50 22.53 -1.14
C ARG A 167 0.17 22.20 -2.59
N ARG A 168 -0.48 23.15 -3.28
CA ARG A 168 -0.83 23.02 -4.68
C ARG A 168 0.37 23.44 -5.53
N ILE A 169 1.12 22.45 -5.97
CA ILE A 169 2.34 22.66 -6.75
C ILE A 169 1.98 22.66 -8.23
N ASP A 170 2.36 23.75 -8.90
CA ASP A 170 2.18 23.91 -10.34
C ASP A 170 3.36 23.28 -11.08
N TYR A 171 3.13 22.06 -11.56
CA TYR A 171 4.08 21.30 -12.39
C TYR A 171 3.32 20.49 -13.45
N PRO A 172 2.91 21.14 -14.56
CA PRO A 172 2.03 20.53 -15.55
C PRO A 172 2.58 19.24 -16.13
N GLY A 173 1.72 18.21 -16.25
CA GLY A 173 2.08 16.91 -16.80
C GLY A 173 2.78 15.96 -15.82
N HIS A 174 3.05 16.38 -14.58
CA HIS A 174 3.56 15.50 -13.53
C HIS A 174 2.40 14.78 -12.81
N LEU A 175 2.31 13.47 -13.03
CA LEU A 175 1.15 12.67 -12.60
C LEU A 175 1.53 11.72 -11.47
N PHE A 176 0.60 11.56 -10.52
CA PHE A 176 0.71 10.55 -9.48
C PHE A 176 -0.41 9.53 -9.65
N SER A 177 -0.04 8.24 -9.62
CA SER A 177 -1.01 7.15 -9.46
C SER A 177 -1.36 6.99 -7.98
N ARG A 178 -2.61 6.64 -7.67
CA ARG A 178 -3.09 6.48 -6.29
C ARG A 178 -3.84 5.17 -6.13
N ILE A 179 -4.08 4.74 -4.90
CA ILE A 179 -4.92 3.58 -4.61
C ILE A 179 -5.58 3.77 -3.24
N HIS A 180 -6.88 3.50 -3.17
CA HIS A 180 -7.62 3.56 -1.91
C HIS A 180 -7.36 2.29 -1.08
N THR A 181 -7.32 2.41 0.25
CA THR A 181 -7.05 1.25 1.13
C THR A 181 -8.06 0.12 1.01
N GLU A 182 -9.32 0.43 0.74
CA GLU A 182 -10.36 -0.59 0.49
C GLU A 182 -10.08 -1.38 -0.80
N ASP A 183 -9.59 -0.73 -1.87
CA ASP A 183 -9.21 -1.41 -3.12
C ASP A 183 -7.92 -2.25 -2.96
N ILE A 184 -7.01 -1.83 -2.06
CA ILE A 184 -5.89 -2.69 -1.65
C ILE A 184 -6.43 -3.94 -0.96
N ALA A 185 -7.33 -3.78 0.02
CA ALA A 185 -7.87 -4.89 0.78
C ALA A 185 -8.63 -5.88 -0.11
N GLN A 186 -9.51 -5.42 -1.01
CA GLN A 186 -10.23 -6.32 -1.92
C GLN A 186 -9.27 -7.08 -2.84
N THR A 187 -8.20 -6.44 -3.30
CA THR A 187 -7.23 -7.08 -4.21
C THR A 187 -6.44 -8.16 -3.49
N LEU A 188 -6.02 -7.92 -2.25
CA LEU A 188 -5.36 -8.91 -1.42
C LEU A 188 -6.29 -10.09 -1.12
N MET A 189 -7.56 -9.83 -0.82
CA MET A 189 -8.56 -10.88 -0.60
C MET A 189 -8.82 -11.71 -1.86
N ALA A 190 -8.91 -11.08 -3.04
CA ALA A 190 -9.06 -11.78 -4.30
C ALA A 190 -7.83 -12.66 -4.60
N SER A 191 -6.62 -12.16 -4.33
CA SER A 191 -5.39 -12.95 -4.48
C SER A 191 -5.31 -14.11 -3.47
N LEU A 192 -5.80 -13.94 -2.24
CA LEU A 192 -5.92 -15.02 -1.25
C LEU A 192 -6.89 -16.12 -1.72
N ALA A 193 -7.98 -15.73 -2.38
CA ALA A 193 -8.98 -16.66 -2.89
C ALA A 193 -8.54 -17.36 -4.19
N GLN A 194 -7.69 -16.71 -4.98
CA GLN A 194 -7.18 -17.21 -6.26
C GLN A 194 -5.64 -17.11 -6.32
N PRO A 195 -4.89 -17.93 -5.57
CA PRO A 195 -3.44 -17.83 -5.52
C PRO A 195 -2.80 -18.10 -6.89
N ASN A 196 -1.85 -17.25 -7.27
CA ASN A 196 -0.98 -17.40 -8.43
C ASN A 196 0.48 -17.13 -7.98
N PRO A 197 1.17 -18.14 -7.42
CA PRO A 197 2.48 -17.94 -6.80
C PRO A 197 3.51 -17.31 -7.74
N GLY A 198 4.27 -16.34 -7.24
CA GLY A 198 5.26 -15.57 -8.01
C GLY A 198 4.67 -14.43 -8.86
N GLN A 199 3.35 -14.23 -8.82
CA GLN A 199 2.70 -13.18 -9.60
C GLN A 199 2.90 -11.79 -8.99
N ILE A 200 3.07 -10.81 -9.86
CA ILE A 200 3.19 -9.38 -9.53
C ILE A 200 1.91 -8.67 -9.97
N TYR A 201 1.40 -7.77 -9.14
CA TYR A 201 0.23 -6.94 -9.40
C TYR A 201 0.50 -5.47 -9.09
N ASN A 202 0.19 -4.59 -10.04
CA ASN A 202 0.10 -3.16 -9.81
C ASN A 202 -1.23 -2.79 -9.14
N LEU A 203 -1.15 -2.06 -8.04
CA LEU A 203 -2.33 -1.59 -7.31
C LEU A 203 -2.40 -0.07 -7.44
N CYS A 204 -3.13 0.39 -8.45
CA CYS A 204 -3.53 1.78 -8.68
C CYS A 204 -4.99 1.88 -9.14
N ASP A 205 -5.57 3.05 -8.96
CA ASP A 205 -6.84 3.47 -9.54
C ASP A 205 -6.70 3.73 -11.05
N ASP A 206 -7.79 4.12 -11.71
CA ASP A 206 -7.86 4.27 -13.18
C ASP A 206 -7.32 5.61 -13.67
N GLU A 207 -6.99 6.53 -12.77
CA GLU A 207 -6.65 7.91 -13.12
C GLU A 207 -5.41 8.40 -12.37
N ALA A 208 -4.26 8.33 -13.04
CA ALA A 208 -3.10 9.12 -12.66
C ALA A 208 -3.43 10.61 -12.83
N ALA A 209 -3.30 11.38 -11.74
CA ALA A 209 -3.73 12.77 -11.69
C ALA A 209 -2.66 13.68 -11.05
N GLU A 210 -2.61 14.93 -11.51
CA GLU A 210 -1.76 15.96 -10.95
C GLU A 210 -2.15 16.23 -9.49
N GLN A 211 -1.16 16.39 -8.60
CA GLN A 211 -1.45 16.62 -7.17
C GLN A 211 -2.32 17.85 -6.95
N GLN A 212 -2.08 18.94 -7.69
CA GLN A 212 -2.85 20.17 -7.55
C GLN A 212 -4.35 20.01 -7.84
N GLN A 213 -4.73 19.09 -8.73
CA GLN A 213 -6.12 18.82 -9.09
C GLN A 213 -6.83 18.02 -7.98
N VAL A 214 -6.12 17.03 -7.42
CA VAL A 214 -6.62 16.24 -6.29
C VAL A 214 -6.83 17.11 -5.05
N GLU A 215 -5.88 18.02 -4.77
CA GLU A 215 -6.02 18.98 -3.67
C GLU A 215 -7.15 19.99 -3.89
N ALA A 216 -7.31 20.50 -5.12
CA ALA A 216 -8.40 21.41 -5.45
C ALA A 216 -9.78 20.75 -5.27
N PHE A 217 -9.93 19.50 -5.72
CA PHE A 217 -11.16 18.74 -5.53
C PHE A 217 -11.46 18.48 -4.05
N ALA A 218 -10.44 18.09 -3.27
CA ALA A 218 -10.59 17.91 -1.82
C ALA A 218 -11.02 19.19 -1.10
N ALA A 219 -10.47 20.36 -1.50
CA ALA A 219 -10.87 21.66 -0.96
C ALA A 219 -12.33 21.98 -1.31
N GLY A 220 -12.75 21.67 -2.54
CA GLY A 220 -14.14 21.80 -2.98
C GLY A 220 -15.12 20.98 -2.14
N LEU A 221 -14.79 19.72 -1.82
CA LEU A 221 -15.60 18.89 -0.91
C LEU A 221 -15.70 19.51 0.49
N LEU A 222 -14.62 20.08 1.01
CA LEU A 222 -14.59 20.74 2.32
C LEU A 222 -15.25 22.13 2.34
N GLY A 223 -15.67 22.67 1.19
CA GLY A 223 -16.23 24.02 1.10
C GLY A 223 -15.23 25.14 1.42
N ILE A 224 -13.93 24.90 1.25
CA ILE A 224 -12.86 25.88 1.49
C ILE A 224 -12.20 26.33 0.19
N GLU A 225 -11.58 27.51 0.21
CA GLU A 225 -10.75 27.95 -0.90
C GLU A 225 -9.49 27.06 -1.00
N PRO A 226 -9.15 26.51 -2.18
CA PRO A 226 -7.96 25.72 -2.34
C PRO A 226 -6.70 26.59 -2.12
N PRO A 227 -5.62 26.05 -1.54
CA PRO A 227 -4.35 26.76 -1.43
C PRO A 227 -3.89 27.36 -2.79
N PRO A 228 -3.22 28.52 -2.79
CA PRO A 228 -2.71 29.10 -4.02
C PRO A 228 -1.71 28.17 -4.70
N LEU A 229 -1.61 28.30 -6.02
CA LEU A 229 -0.59 27.59 -6.77
C LEU A 229 0.80 28.13 -6.46
N VAL A 230 1.74 27.20 -6.26
CA VAL A 230 3.16 27.50 -6.05
C VAL A 230 3.94 26.90 -7.20
N PRO A 231 4.73 27.70 -7.95
CA PRO A 231 5.61 27.18 -9.00
C PRO A 231 6.53 26.07 -8.47
N PHE A 232 6.77 25.03 -9.26
CA PHE A 232 7.61 23.90 -8.85
C PHE A 232 8.97 24.32 -8.29
N ASP A 233 9.67 25.24 -8.96
CA ASP A 233 10.99 25.72 -8.54
C ASP A 233 10.99 26.45 -7.19
N GLU A 234 9.86 27.08 -6.83
CA GLU A 234 9.67 27.70 -5.53
C GLU A 234 9.35 26.65 -4.46
N ALA A 235 8.41 25.77 -4.76
CA ALA A 235 8.04 24.67 -3.85
C ALA A 235 9.25 23.79 -3.52
N LEU A 236 10.12 23.53 -4.50
CA LEU A 236 11.33 22.71 -4.35
C LEU A 236 12.29 23.25 -3.27
N LYS A 237 12.31 24.56 -3.03
CA LYS A 237 13.18 25.17 -2.00
C LYS A 237 12.74 24.81 -0.59
N GLU A 238 11.44 24.61 -0.37
CA GLU A 238 10.84 24.32 0.93
C GLU A 238 10.59 22.82 1.15
N MET A 239 10.67 22.00 0.09
CA MET A 239 10.47 20.55 0.19
C MET A 239 11.53 19.88 1.05
N SER A 240 11.09 18.95 1.90
CA SER A 240 11.99 18.01 2.57
C SER A 240 12.70 17.11 1.54
N PRO A 241 13.88 16.53 1.86
CA PRO A 241 14.56 15.60 0.96
C PRO A 241 13.67 14.45 0.49
N ILE A 242 12.82 13.92 1.38
CA ILE A 242 11.86 12.86 1.04
C ILE A 242 10.80 13.35 0.06
N ALA A 243 10.24 14.54 0.28
CA ALA A 243 9.25 15.11 -0.65
C ALA A 243 9.85 15.24 -2.06
N LYS A 244 11.09 15.72 -2.18
CA LYS A 244 11.79 15.85 -3.47
C LYS A 244 11.86 14.52 -4.23
N THR A 245 12.11 13.41 -3.54
CA THR A 245 12.17 12.10 -4.21
C THR A 245 10.86 11.67 -4.87
N PHE A 246 9.70 12.12 -4.37
CA PHE A 246 8.42 11.81 -5.02
C PHE A 246 8.24 12.60 -6.31
N TRP A 247 8.80 13.81 -6.40
CA TRP A 247 8.70 14.69 -7.56
C TRP A 247 9.80 14.43 -8.62
N GLN A 248 10.75 13.54 -8.33
CA GLN A 248 11.80 13.14 -9.28
C GLN A 248 11.27 12.21 -10.37
N ASP A 249 10.28 11.38 -10.06
CA ASP A 249 9.77 10.35 -10.97
C ASP A 249 8.38 10.72 -11.49
N ASN A 250 8.18 10.62 -12.81
CA ASN A 250 6.87 10.72 -13.42
C ASN A 250 6.53 9.40 -14.13
N ARG A 251 5.44 8.75 -13.70
CA ARG A 251 4.99 7.48 -14.28
C ARG A 251 3.48 7.32 -14.18
N ARG A 252 2.89 6.67 -15.17
CA ARG A 252 1.51 6.18 -15.12
C ARG A 252 1.55 4.67 -14.96
N VAL A 253 0.71 4.12 -14.09
CA VAL A 253 0.72 2.70 -13.77
C VAL A 253 -0.55 2.05 -14.30
N ASP A 254 -0.41 0.91 -14.96
CA ASP A 254 -1.51 0.10 -15.47
C ASP A 254 -2.00 -0.87 -14.39
N ASN A 255 -3.33 -0.98 -14.22
CA ASN A 255 -4.01 -1.89 -13.29
C ASN A 255 -4.82 -2.99 -14.00
N ALA A 256 -4.65 -3.18 -15.31
CA ALA A 256 -5.42 -4.14 -16.09
C ALA A 256 -5.28 -5.56 -15.55
N ARG A 257 -4.12 -5.92 -14.98
CA ARG A 257 -3.89 -7.28 -14.45
C ARG A 257 -4.81 -7.62 -13.28
N ILE A 258 -4.99 -6.73 -12.31
CA ILE A 258 -5.89 -7.00 -11.17
C ILE A 258 -7.34 -7.14 -11.65
N LYS A 259 -7.74 -6.40 -12.69
CA LYS A 259 -9.06 -6.51 -13.29
C LYS A 259 -9.25 -7.84 -14.03
N ASN A 260 -8.27 -8.21 -14.86
CA ASN A 260 -8.36 -9.37 -15.75
C ASN A 260 -8.12 -10.71 -15.04
N GLU A 261 -7.11 -10.78 -14.16
CA GLU A 261 -6.73 -12.04 -13.50
C GLU A 261 -7.48 -12.26 -12.18
N LEU A 262 -7.74 -11.18 -11.41
CA LEU A 262 -8.37 -11.28 -10.08
C LEU A 262 -9.84 -10.86 -10.08
N GLY A 263 -10.38 -10.38 -11.21
CA GLY A 263 -11.78 -9.95 -11.33
C GLY A 263 -12.09 -8.67 -10.55
N ILE A 264 -11.08 -7.84 -10.27
CA ILE A 264 -11.25 -6.63 -9.48
C ILE A 264 -12.09 -5.61 -10.25
N ASN A 265 -13.21 -5.22 -9.64
CA ASN A 265 -13.91 -3.99 -9.95
C ASN A 265 -13.63 -2.99 -8.83
N LEU A 266 -12.94 -1.88 -9.16
CA LEU A 266 -12.53 -0.90 -8.15
C LEU A 266 -13.76 -0.26 -7.50
N VAL A 267 -13.77 -0.21 -6.17
CA VAL A 267 -14.75 0.56 -5.40
C VAL A 267 -14.52 2.05 -5.63
N TYR A 268 -13.24 2.47 -5.72
CA TYR A 268 -12.87 3.86 -5.97
C TYR A 268 -12.00 3.95 -7.24
N PRO A 269 -12.64 3.96 -8.43
CA PRO A 269 -11.93 3.95 -9.71
C PRO A 269 -11.12 5.22 -9.95
N THR A 270 -11.47 6.35 -9.30
CA THR A 270 -10.63 7.56 -9.31
C THR A 270 -10.55 8.18 -7.91
N TYR A 271 -9.65 9.16 -7.77
CA TYR A 271 -9.54 9.94 -6.55
C TYR A 271 -10.84 10.66 -6.16
N ARG A 272 -11.76 10.90 -7.12
CA ARG A 272 -13.01 11.63 -6.87
C ARG A 272 -13.99 10.81 -6.05
N GLU A 273 -14.21 9.55 -6.42
CA GLU A 273 -15.09 8.65 -5.66
C GLU A 273 -14.51 8.39 -4.27
N GLY A 274 -13.20 8.13 -4.17
CA GLY A 274 -12.54 7.85 -2.90
C GLY A 274 -12.56 9.03 -1.93
N LEU A 275 -12.23 10.25 -2.41
CA LEU A 275 -12.31 11.44 -1.54
C LEU A 275 -13.75 11.77 -1.15
N THR A 276 -14.72 11.58 -2.05
CA THR A 276 -16.14 11.80 -1.72
C THR A 276 -16.60 10.85 -0.62
N ALA A 277 -16.22 9.56 -0.68
CA ALA A 277 -16.57 8.60 0.35
C ALA A 277 -15.92 8.93 1.71
N ILE A 278 -14.64 9.32 1.72
CA ILE A 278 -13.95 9.76 2.95
C ILE A 278 -14.62 11.02 3.53
N TYR A 279 -15.12 11.92 2.69
CA TYR A 279 -15.82 13.11 3.13
C TYR A 279 -17.14 12.74 3.81
N GLN A 280 -17.95 11.89 3.17
CA GLN A 280 -19.23 11.41 3.68
C GLN A 280 -19.10 10.61 4.99
N SER A 281 -18.06 9.78 5.13
CA SER A 281 -17.80 9.05 6.38
C SER A 281 -17.36 9.95 7.52
N SER A 282 -16.74 11.09 7.21
CA SER A 282 -16.30 12.06 8.22
C SER A 282 -17.43 12.99 8.69
N ASP A 283 -18.35 13.36 7.79
CA ASP A 283 -19.50 14.22 8.10
C ASP A 283 -20.64 13.49 8.82
N GLY A 284 -20.67 12.15 8.75
CA GLY A 284 -21.60 11.30 9.53
C GLY A 284 -21.19 11.09 11.00
N ALA A 285 -20.06 11.66 11.44
CA ALA A 285 -19.56 11.61 12.81
C ALA A 285 -19.72 12.96 13.57
N GLY A 286 -20.48 13.90 12.99
CA GLY A 286 -20.82 15.20 13.60
C GLY A 286 -22.06 15.14 14.49
#